data_AF-A0A3B0MUH5-F1
#
_entry.id   AF-A0A3B0MUH5-F1
#
_cell.length_a   1.000
_cell.length_b   1.000
_cell.length_c   1.000
_cell.angle_alpha   90.00
_cell.angle_beta   90.00
_cell.angle_gamma   90.00
#
_symmetry.space_group_name_H-M   'P 1'
#
loop_
_entity.id
_entity.type
_entity.pdbx_description
1 polymer ?
#
loop_
_entity_poly.entity_id
_entity_poly.type
_entity_poly.pdbx_seq_one_letter_code
_entity_poly.pdbx_strand_id
1 'polypeptide(L)'
;MSDQDNGNKCDGNKKAAYALVGFSLLLTLRVGMNGAPFCMKRFKIPEHLFSLYVSRVHNAIELGCSAGVTTGTIYNIKYGSDYKQKCEKVSIGINWLFFVINVVLFFVFVTGGEEGHLTDFYWTLALSAFVYGMIFTFSIKLAGDCLVYFMSTLHVSGIFVSVYHFIFLKFFGNRRKFNTDYLIITWQLVLSIIITAGTASVWTVAYVSNGNGKNGQCGDDNSSHTSSNGSNSGSAAHAISPMIMCVFAQVVVYIFYPAIAPGLLVDFRHVNKIDQALLIIAPIPAITFALLDATEQTEYSPKCEWKDKPWWHATLIFIPVMIICGYLFIKALHYPHSAISLAITNNPRMVGFLTILFYMSHMILLAVGYPGVEKNSGQYKDYLPNINTFIVTLFMAILIFFGEGYVNEFKKYDRSYWPTQGLSTKRAFGFWFDKAIQNGFKNFLLIFTRDLRRDLMSALD
;
A
#
# COMPACT_ATOMS: atom_id res chain seq x y z
N MET A 1 20.49 6.99 -41.35
CA MET A 1 20.74 5.70 -42.02
C MET A 1 20.64 4.64 -40.94
N SER A 2 19.56 3.84 -41.02
CA SER A 2 19.21 2.61 -40.27
C SER A 2 19.25 2.71 -38.73
N ASP A 3 18.11 2.91 -38.06
CA ASP A 3 17.16 1.86 -37.64
C ASP A 3 17.84 0.67 -36.95
N GLN A 4 18.03 0.76 -35.62
CA GLN A 4 18.17 -0.39 -34.71
C GLN A 4 18.26 0.08 -33.25
N ASP A 5 17.11 0.34 -32.61
CA ASP A 5 16.95 0.19 -31.16
C ASP A 5 15.48 -0.04 -30.75
N ASN A 6 14.81 -0.99 -31.42
CA ASN A 6 13.45 -1.42 -31.07
C ASN A 6 13.47 -2.61 -30.09
N GLY A 7 14.25 -2.49 -29.02
CA GLY A 7 14.19 -3.41 -27.88
C GLY A 7 13.07 -3.01 -26.91
N ASN A 8 11.98 -3.79 -26.87
CA ASN A 8 11.05 -3.89 -25.73
C ASN A 8 10.38 -2.59 -25.21
N LYS A 9 9.89 -1.69 -26.08
CA LYS A 9 9.00 -0.59 -25.62
C LYS A 9 7.67 -1.16 -25.08
N CYS A 10 7.29 -0.74 -23.86
CA CYS A 10 5.95 -0.97 -23.30
C CYS A 10 4.88 -0.44 -24.27
N ASP A 11 4.17 -1.33 -24.98
CA ASP A 11 3.12 -0.96 -25.94
C ASP A 11 1.98 -0.19 -25.25
N GLY A 12 1.27 0.67 -25.99
CA GLY A 12 0.17 1.49 -25.50
C GLY A 12 -0.91 0.66 -24.79
N ASN A 13 -1.21 -0.53 -25.30
CA ASN A 13 -2.15 -1.46 -24.66
C ASN A 13 -1.65 -1.95 -23.29
N LYS A 14 -0.35 -2.24 -23.16
CA LYS A 14 0.25 -2.64 -21.88
C LYS A 14 0.30 -1.47 -20.90
N LYS A 15 0.66 -0.25 -21.36
CA LYS A 15 0.63 0.96 -20.51
C LYS A 15 -0.76 1.17 -19.91
N ALA A 16 -1.80 1.09 -20.73
CA ALA A 16 -3.19 1.21 -20.28
C ALA A 16 -3.58 0.09 -19.31
N ALA A 17 -3.20 -1.16 -19.58
CA ALA A 17 -3.48 -2.30 -18.72
C ALA A 17 -2.85 -2.11 -17.32
N TYR A 18 -1.57 -1.73 -17.24
CA TYR A 18 -0.87 -1.50 -15.98
C TYR A 18 -1.43 -0.30 -15.21
N ALA A 19 -1.77 0.78 -15.90
CA ALA A 19 -2.43 1.94 -15.30
C ALA A 19 -3.82 1.59 -14.72
N LEU A 20 -4.61 0.76 -15.42
CA LEU A 20 -5.91 0.32 -14.93
C LEU A 20 -5.81 -0.66 -13.76
N VAL A 21 -4.85 -1.58 -13.78
CA VAL A 21 -4.61 -2.50 -12.66
C VAL A 21 -4.19 -1.71 -11.43
N GLY A 22 -3.23 -0.78 -11.55
CA GLY A 22 -2.81 0.09 -10.46
C GLY A 22 -3.97 0.89 -9.89
N PHE A 23 -4.76 1.55 -10.75
CA PHE A 23 -5.94 2.31 -10.33
C PHE A 23 -6.99 1.46 -9.60
N SER A 24 -7.24 0.24 -10.06
CA SER A 24 -8.28 -0.62 -9.48
C SER A 24 -7.89 -1.30 -8.17
N LEU A 25 -6.58 -1.50 -7.93
CA LEU A 25 -6.06 -2.39 -6.90
C LEU A 25 -6.54 -2.01 -5.48
N LEU A 26 -6.48 -0.72 -5.14
CA LEU A 26 -6.79 -0.23 -3.80
C LEU A 26 -8.27 0.17 -3.63
N LEU A 27 -9.13 0.07 -4.65
CA LEU A 27 -10.53 0.52 -4.56
C LEU A 27 -11.30 -0.20 -3.46
N THR A 28 -11.09 -1.50 -3.28
CA THR A 28 -11.73 -2.29 -2.22
C THR A 28 -11.22 -1.92 -0.84
N LEU A 29 -9.92 -1.66 -0.70
CA LEU A 29 -9.33 -1.14 0.54
C LEU A 29 -9.97 0.20 0.93
N ARG A 30 -10.19 1.09 -0.05
CA ARG A 30 -10.84 2.39 0.21
C ARG A 30 -12.31 2.26 0.65
N VAL A 31 -13.01 1.17 0.33
CA VAL A 31 -14.36 0.90 0.87
C VAL A 31 -14.28 0.63 2.37
N GLY A 32 -13.33 -0.21 2.82
CA GLY A 32 -13.13 -0.52 4.24
C GLY A 32 -12.60 0.65 5.06
N MET A 33 -11.79 1.52 4.44
CA MET A 33 -11.11 2.63 5.11
C MET A 33 -11.86 3.97 4.97
N ASN A 34 -11.83 4.58 3.78
CA ASN A 34 -12.46 5.88 3.54
C ASN A 34 -14.00 5.78 3.68
N GLY A 35 -14.56 4.61 3.37
CA GLY A 35 -15.98 4.31 3.56
C GLY A 35 -16.38 3.93 4.99
N ALA A 36 -15.44 3.79 5.93
CA ALA A 36 -15.71 3.31 7.29
C ALA A 36 -16.84 4.06 8.02
N PRO A 37 -16.95 5.40 7.99
CA PRO A 37 -18.03 6.10 8.68
C PRO A 37 -19.42 5.69 8.19
N PHE A 38 -19.55 5.39 6.89
CA PHE A 38 -20.79 4.96 6.27
C PHE A 38 -21.07 3.49 6.55
N CYS A 39 -20.04 2.63 6.48
CA CYS A 39 -20.12 1.22 6.82
C CYS A 39 -20.58 1.01 8.28
N MET A 40 -20.03 1.76 9.23
CA MET A 40 -20.42 1.63 10.64
C MET A 40 -21.89 1.97 10.88
N LYS A 41 -22.40 3.01 10.21
CA LYS A 41 -23.82 3.37 10.28
C LYS A 41 -24.70 2.29 9.67
N ARG A 42 -24.28 1.73 8.54
CA ARG A 42 -24.96 0.58 7.90
C ARG A 42 -25.04 -0.64 8.82
N PHE A 43 -23.97 -0.93 9.56
CA PHE A 43 -23.90 -2.07 10.47
C PHE A 43 -24.40 -1.75 11.89
N LYS A 44 -24.93 -0.55 12.15
CA LYS A 44 -25.36 -0.09 13.49
C LYS A 44 -24.29 -0.23 14.58
N ILE A 45 -23.04 0.05 14.24
CA ILE A 45 -21.92 0.05 15.20
C ILE A 45 -21.84 1.43 15.87
N PRO A 46 -21.73 1.52 17.21
CA PRO A 46 -21.59 2.78 17.91
C PRO A 46 -20.39 3.62 17.42
N GLU A 47 -20.58 4.94 17.28
CA GLU A 47 -19.55 5.84 16.70
C GLU A 47 -18.27 5.92 17.55
N HIS A 48 -18.35 5.70 18.86
CA HIS A 48 -17.15 5.70 19.73
C HIS A 48 -16.22 4.50 19.44
N LEU A 49 -16.70 3.43 18.81
CA LEU A 49 -15.89 2.29 18.36
C LEU A 49 -15.21 2.53 16.99
N PHE A 50 -15.33 3.73 16.42
CA PHE A 50 -14.84 4.04 15.08
C PHE A 50 -13.36 3.72 14.90
N SER A 51 -12.51 4.17 15.82
CA SER A 51 -11.07 3.91 15.73
C SER A 51 -10.74 2.42 15.80
N LEU A 52 -11.47 1.65 16.62
CA LEU A 52 -11.27 0.21 16.76
C LEU A 52 -11.73 -0.56 15.52
N TYR A 53 -12.90 -0.21 14.97
CA TYR A 53 -13.41 -0.79 13.73
C TYR A 53 -12.44 -0.55 12.56
N VAL A 54 -12.03 0.71 12.35
CA VAL A 54 -11.09 1.07 11.27
C VAL A 54 -9.78 0.32 11.43
N SER A 55 -9.22 0.26 12.65
CA SER A 55 -7.96 -0.45 12.90
C SER A 55 -8.07 -1.95 12.58
N ARG A 56 -9.13 -2.62 13.06
CA ARG A 56 -9.34 -4.05 12.82
C ARG A 56 -9.52 -4.37 11.33
N VAL A 57 -10.32 -3.57 10.62
CA VAL A 57 -10.52 -3.74 9.17
C VAL A 57 -9.22 -3.48 8.42
N HIS A 58 -8.49 -2.41 8.74
CA HIS A 58 -7.22 -2.08 8.11
C HIS A 58 -6.20 -3.21 8.27
N ASN A 59 -5.97 -3.66 9.49
CA ASN A 59 -4.97 -4.68 9.78
C ASN A 59 -5.31 -6.03 9.12
N ALA A 60 -6.60 -6.38 9.04
CA ALA A 60 -7.05 -7.59 8.36
C ALA A 60 -6.80 -7.56 6.85
N ILE A 61 -7.04 -6.40 6.23
CA ILE A 61 -6.77 -6.16 4.82
C ILE A 61 -5.26 -6.24 4.57
N GLU A 62 -4.43 -5.56 5.37
CA GLU A 62 -2.97 -5.59 5.21
C GLU A 62 -2.38 -6.98 5.44
N LEU A 63 -2.92 -7.74 6.40
CA LEU A 63 -2.52 -9.13 6.62
C LEU A 63 -2.93 -10.03 5.45
N GLY A 64 -4.16 -9.86 4.93
CA GLY A 64 -4.64 -10.57 3.75
C GLY A 64 -3.74 -10.31 2.54
N CYS A 65 -3.38 -9.06 2.31
CA CYS A 65 -2.41 -8.64 1.30
C CYS A 65 -1.06 -9.33 1.44
N SER A 66 -0.48 -9.29 2.64
CA SER A 66 0.81 -9.91 2.93
C SER A 66 0.77 -11.42 2.65
N ALA A 67 -0.31 -12.10 3.01
CA ALA A 67 -0.54 -13.50 2.67
C ALA A 67 -0.67 -13.75 1.15
N GLY A 68 -1.34 -12.84 0.44
CA GLY A 68 -1.49 -12.85 -1.02
C GLY A 68 -0.15 -12.69 -1.74
N VAL A 69 0.65 -11.70 -1.32
CA VAL A 69 2.00 -11.48 -1.85
C VAL A 69 2.91 -12.66 -1.55
N THR A 70 2.83 -13.23 -0.34
CA THR A 70 3.58 -14.45 0.03
C THR A 70 3.25 -15.61 -0.91
N THR A 71 1.95 -15.86 -1.15
CA THR A 71 1.51 -16.95 -2.04
C THR A 71 1.92 -16.70 -3.49
N GLY A 72 1.75 -15.47 -4.00
CA GLY A 72 2.22 -15.07 -5.32
C GLY A 72 3.73 -15.22 -5.49
N THR A 73 4.51 -14.90 -4.44
CA THR A 73 5.97 -14.99 -4.46
C THR A 73 6.44 -16.44 -4.45
N ILE A 74 5.84 -17.30 -3.62
CA ILE A 74 6.11 -18.75 -3.62
C ILE A 74 5.82 -19.36 -4.99
N TYR A 75 4.68 -19.00 -5.59
CA TYR A 75 4.32 -19.45 -6.93
C TYR A 75 5.37 -19.00 -7.96
N ASN A 76 5.77 -17.73 -7.91
CA ASN A 76 6.73 -17.16 -8.85
C ASN A 76 8.14 -17.73 -8.71
N ILE A 77 8.59 -18.08 -7.51
CA ILE A 77 9.89 -18.72 -7.28
C ILE A 77 9.84 -20.18 -7.77
N LYS A 78 8.77 -20.92 -7.45
CA LYS A 78 8.68 -22.35 -7.75
C LYS A 78 8.44 -22.66 -9.23
N TYR A 79 7.68 -21.83 -9.93
CA TYR A 79 7.24 -22.08 -11.31
C TYR A 79 7.68 -21.00 -12.31
N GLY A 80 8.50 -20.03 -11.87
CA GLY A 80 8.78 -18.84 -12.66
C GLY A 80 9.77 -19.01 -13.81
N SER A 81 10.82 -19.81 -13.65
CA SER A 81 11.87 -20.00 -14.66
C SER A 81 11.38 -20.84 -15.84
N ASP A 82 10.60 -21.89 -15.58
CA ASP A 82 10.30 -22.93 -16.57
C ASP A 82 8.96 -22.70 -17.29
N TYR A 83 8.14 -21.74 -16.85
CA TYR A 83 6.74 -21.60 -17.30
C TYR A 83 6.25 -20.15 -17.44
N LYS A 84 7.00 -19.27 -18.13
CA LYS A 84 6.61 -17.87 -18.42
C LYS A 84 5.18 -17.74 -18.97
N GLN A 85 4.80 -18.56 -19.96
CA GLN A 85 3.47 -18.53 -20.58
C GLN A 85 2.32 -18.99 -19.63
N LYS A 86 2.62 -19.75 -18.57
CA LYS A 86 1.61 -20.10 -17.55
C LYS A 86 1.38 -18.93 -16.59
N CYS A 87 2.40 -18.12 -16.31
CA CYS A 87 2.28 -16.95 -15.43
C CYS A 87 1.29 -15.91 -15.98
N GLU A 88 1.27 -15.69 -17.30
CA GLU A 88 0.32 -14.78 -17.96
C GLU A 88 -1.13 -15.26 -17.81
N LYS A 89 -1.38 -16.55 -18.09
CA LYS A 89 -2.72 -17.15 -17.93
C LYS A 89 -3.21 -17.09 -16.49
N VAL A 90 -2.32 -17.35 -15.53
CA VAL A 90 -2.63 -17.24 -14.10
C VAL A 90 -2.93 -15.79 -13.72
N SER A 91 -2.14 -14.82 -14.20
CA SER A 91 -2.39 -13.39 -13.97
C SER A 91 -3.75 -12.94 -14.51
N ILE A 92 -4.14 -13.40 -15.71
CA ILE A 92 -5.49 -13.15 -16.26
C ILE A 92 -6.56 -13.74 -15.33
N GLY A 93 -6.40 -14.99 -14.90
CA GLY A 93 -7.34 -15.66 -13.99
C GLY A 93 -7.50 -14.93 -12.65
N ILE A 94 -6.41 -14.40 -12.08
CA ILE A 94 -6.43 -13.65 -10.82
C ILE A 94 -7.14 -12.30 -10.99
N ASN A 95 -6.96 -11.60 -12.11
CA ASN A 95 -7.69 -10.34 -12.38
C ASN A 95 -9.21 -10.57 -12.49
N TRP A 96 -9.64 -11.65 -13.15
CA TRP A 96 -11.05 -12.05 -13.19
C TRP A 96 -11.57 -12.49 -11.81
N LEU A 97 -10.75 -13.19 -11.03
CA LEU A 97 -11.09 -13.54 -9.65
C LEU A 97 -11.32 -12.28 -8.79
N PHE A 98 -10.53 -11.23 -8.99
CA PHE A 98 -10.71 -9.96 -8.28
C PHE A 98 -12.04 -9.28 -8.62
N PHE A 99 -12.45 -9.31 -9.89
CA PHE A 99 -13.78 -8.88 -10.30
C PHE A 99 -14.88 -9.70 -9.60
N VAL A 100 -14.77 -11.04 -9.60
CA VAL A 100 -15.76 -11.91 -8.93
C VAL A 100 -15.86 -11.61 -7.44
N ILE A 101 -14.73 -11.39 -6.75
CA ILE A 101 -14.75 -11.03 -5.32
C ILE A 101 -15.40 -9.67 -5.08
N ASN A 102 -15.20 -8.69 -5.97
CA ASN A 102 -15.90 -7.40 -5.89
C ASN A 102 -17.42 -7.58 -6.02
N VAL A 103 -17.87 -8.50 -6.88
CA VAL A 103 -19.29 -8.88 -7.00
C VAL A 103 -19.81 -9.52 -5.72
N VAL A 104 -19.05 -10.46 -5.13
CA VAL A 104 -19.39 -11.08 -3.84
C VAL A 104 -19.48 -10.02 -2.73
N LEU A 105 -18.50 -9.11 -2.65
CA LEU A 105 -18.47 -8.03 -1.68
C LEU A 105 -19.70 -7.12 -1.79
N PHE A 106 -20.17 -6.84 -3.00
CA PHE A 106 -21.41 -6.11 -3.24
C PHE A 106 -22.63 -6.85 -2.67
N PHE A 107 -22.78 -8.14 -2.97
CA PHE A 107 -23.91 -8.92 -2.44
C PHE A 107 -23.87 -9.01 -0.92
N VAL A 108 -22.70 -9.26 -0.33
CA VAL A 108 -22.54 -9.33 1.13
C VAL A 108 -22.90 -8.00 1.80
N PHE A 109 -22.57 -6.87 1.18
CA PHE A 109 -22.90 -5.54 1.72
C PHE A 109 -24.39 -5.19 1.61
N VAL A 110 -25.02 -5.54 0.48
CA VAL A 110 -26.43 -5.25 0.18
C VAL A 110 -27.38 -6.16 0.96
N THR A 111 -26.98 -7.40 1.21
CA THR A 111 -27.80 -8.40 1.94
C THR A 111 -27.69 -8.24 3.46
N GLY A 112 -28.48 -9.01 4.22
CA GLY A 112 -28.43 -9.04 5.69
C GLY A 112 -29.35 -8.06 6.44
N GLY A 113 -30.40 -7.55 5.78
CA GLY A 113 -31.43 -6.74 6.44
C GLY A 113 -30.89 -5.47 7.09
N GLU A 114 -31.48 -5.05 8.21
CA GLU A 114 -31.14 -3.77 8.86
C GLU A 114 -29.74 -3.74 9.47
N GLU A 115 -29.21 -4.86 9.94
CA GLU A 115 -27.91 -4.92 10.61
C GLU A 115 -26.75 -5.34 9.69
N GLY A 116 -27.05 -5.97 8.56
CA GLY A 116 -26.07 -6.40 7.57
C GLY A 116 -25.17 -7.54 8.06
N HIS A 117 -24.55 -8.25 7.12
CA HIS A 117 -23.59 -9.31 7.44
C HIS A 117 -22.19 -8.73 7.70
N LEU A 118 -21.99 -8.08 8.86
CA LEU A 118 -20.74 -7.40 9.21
C LEU A 118 -19.51 -8.32 9.13
N THR A 119 -19.60 -9.53 9.68
CA THR A 119 -18.46 -10.47 9.72
C THR A 119 -18.14 -11.02 8.34
N ASP A 120 -19.14 -11.31 7.52
CA ASP A 120 -18.92 -11.76 6.14
C ASP A 120 -18.34 -10.62 5.30
N PHE A 121 -18.79 -9.39 5.51
CA PHE A 121 -18.23 -8.20 4.85
C PHE A 121 -16.75 -8.02 5.18
N TYR A 122 -16.41 -8.16 6.47
CA TYR A 122 -15.03 -8.12 6.95
C TYR A 122 -14.13 -9.19 6.32
N TRP A 123 -14.55 -10.46 6.32
CA TRP A 123 -13.77 -11.54 5.73
C TRP A 123 -13.69 -11.46 4.21
N THR A 124 -14.73 -10.94 3.55
CA THR A 124 -14.71 -10.71 2.09
C THR A 124 -13.74 -9.58 1.72
N LEU A 125 -13.63 -8.53 2.56
CA LEU A 125 -12.60 -7.50 2.39
C LEU A 125 -11.18 -8.09 2.56
N ALA A 126 -10.97 -8.94 3.56
CA ALA A 126 -9.68 -9.62 3.76
C ALA A 126 -9.34 -10.58 2.60
N LEU A 127 -10.33 -11.30 2.06
CA LEU A 127 -10.16 -12.16 0.89
C LEU A 127 -9.89 -11.37 -0.39
N SER A 128 -10.58 -10.24 -0.58
CA SER A 128 -10.25 -9.27 -1.64
C SER A 128 -8.81 -8.79 -1.48
N ALA A 129 -8.36 -8.60 -0.24
CA ALA A 129 -7.01 -8.18 0.04
C ALA A 129 -5.94 -9.19 -0.37
N PHE A 130 -6.21 -10.46 -0.08
CA PHE A 130 -5.40 -11.57 -0.54
C PHE A 130 -5.26 -11.62 -2.07
N VAL A 131 -6.37 -11.45 -2.79
CA VAL A 131 -6.32 -11.47 -4.26
C VAL A 131 -5.58 -10.26 -4.83
N TYR A 132 -5.76 -9.07 -4.27
CA TYR A 132 -4.97 -7.93 -4.73
C TYR A 132 -3.48 -8.12 -4.44
N GLY A 133 -3.11 -8.74 -3.31
CA GLY A 133 -1.71 -9.06 -2.99
C GLY A 133 -1.08 -9.96 -4.06
N MET A 134 -1.84 -10.96 -4.54
CA MET A 134 -1.39 -11.77 -5.68
C MET A 134 -1.24 -10.94 -6.96
N ILE A 135 -2.23 -10.10 -7.31
CA ILE A 135 -2.15 -9.20 -8.48
C ILE A 135 -0.90 -8.33 -8.41
N PHE A 136 -0.58 -7.79 -7.24
CA PHE A 136 0.60 -6.96 -7.03
C PHE A 136 1.89 -7.71 -7.40
N THR A 137 2.07 -8.94 -6.90
CA THR A 137 3.26 -9.75 -7.23
C THR A 137 3.32 -10.14 -8.70
N PHE A 138 2.21 -10.58 -9.30
CA PHE A 138 2.20 -10.92 -10.74
C PHE A 138 2.43 -9.69 -11.62
N SER A 139 1.89 -8.54 -11.23
CA SER A 139 2.08 -7.28 -11.96
C SER A 139 3.55 -6.88 -11.93
N ILE A 140 4.21 -6.91 -10.77
CA ILE A 140 5.63 -6.59 -10.63
C ILE A 140 6.50 -7.55 -11.45
N LYS A 141 6.19 -8.85 -11.46
CA LYS A 141 6.92 -9.82 -12.27
C LYS A 141 6.79 -9.58 -13.78
N LEU A 142 5.59 -9.23 -14.23
CA LEU A 142 5.28 -9.08 -15.66
C LEU A 142 5.57 -7.66 -16.18
N ALA A 143 5.77 -6.68 -15.28
CA ALA A 143 5.77 -5.25 -15.60
C ALA A 143 6.86 -4.87 -16.59
N GLY A 144 8.09 -5.32 -16.35
CA GLY A 144 9.23 -4.83 -17.11
C GLY A 144 9.23 -3.31 -17.09
N ASP A 145 9.30 -2.77 -18.30
CA ASP A 145 9.32 -1.35 -18.55
C ASP A 145 8.02 -0.60 -18.21
N CYS A 146 6.91 -1.29 -17.93
CA CYS A 146 5.61 -0.71 -17.65
C CYS A 146 5.35 -0.41 -16.15
N LEU A 147 6.27 -0.79 -15.24
CA LEU A 147 6.04 -0.72 -13.78
C LEU A 147 5.69 0.70 -13.29
N VAL A 148 6.26 1.72 -13.91
CA VAL A 148 6.05 3.13 -13.52
C VAL A 148 4.58 3.56 -13.69
N TYR A 149 3.88 3.06 -14.72
CA TYR A 149 2.46 3.35 -14.98
C TYR A 149 1.53 2.67 -13.96
N PHE A 150 1.94 1.50 -13.48
CA PHE A 150 1.24 0.80 -12.41
C PHE A 150 1.34 1.55 -11.08
N MET A 151 2.55 1.99 -10.73
CA MET A 151 2.80 2.72 -9.49
C MET A 151 2.16 4.12 -9.48
N SER A 152 2.10 4.80 -10.64
CA SER A 152 1.53 6.16 -10.75
C SER A 152 0.03 6.21 -10.46
N THR A 153 -0.70 5.13 -10.74
CA THR A 153 -2.15 5.05 -10.60
C THR A 153 -2.60 4.42 -9.29
N LEU A 154 -1.72 3.65 -8.61
CA LEU A 154 -2.00 2.96 -7.35
C LEU A 154 -2.69 3.87 -6.32
N HIS A 155 -2.12 5.05 -6.08
CA HIS A 155 -2.60 6.00 -5.07
C HIS A 155 -3.67 6.97 -5.60
N VAL A 156 -3.86 7.07 -6.92
CA VAL A 156 -4.90 7.91 -7.55
C VAL A 156 -6.31 7.42 -7.19
N SER A 157 -6.46 6.13 -6.94
CA SER A 157 -7.68 5.51 -6.42
C SER A 157 -8.24 6.22 -5.16
N GLY A 158 -7.36 6.74 -4.28
CA GLY A 158 -7.77 7.47 -3.08
C GLY A 158 -8.40 8.83 -3.41
N ILE A 159 -7.82 9.56 -4.37
CA ILE A 159 -8.37 10.82 -4.88
C ILE A 159 -9.74 10.55 -5.50
N PHE A 160 -9.83 9.51 -6.34
CA PHE A 160 -11.07 9.13 -6.99
C PHE A 160 -12.21 8.87 -5.99
N VAL A 161 -11.97 8.05 -4.96
CA VAL A 161 -12.98 7.76 -3.93
C VAL A 161 -13.39 9.01 -3.16
N SER A 162 -12.44 9.89 -2.84
CA SER A 162 -12.73 11.13 -2.10
C SER A 162 -13.57 12.11 -2.93
N VAL A 163 -13.25 12.27 -4.22
CA VAL A 163 -14.04 13.08 -5.17
C VAL A 163 -15.42 12.47 -5.36
N TYR A 164 -15.51 11.15 -5.48
CA TYR A 164 -16.77 10.43 -5.57
C TYR A 164 -17.65 10.69 -4.32
N HIS A 165 -17.12 10.54 -3.10
CA HIS A 165 -17.87 10.81 -1.88
C HIS A 165 -18.37 12.25 -1.83
N PHE A 166 -17.53 13.21 -2.20
CA PHE A 166 -17.92 14.62 -2.25
C PHE A 166 -19.07 14.87 -3.22
N ILE A 167 -18.98 14.35 -4.46
CA ILE A 167 -20.02 14.50 -5.49
C ILE A 167 -21.31 13.80 -5.04
N PHE A 168 -21.20 12.59 -4.51
CA PHE A 168 -22.36 11.81 -4.06
C PHE A 168 -23.12 12.52 -2.93
N LEU A 169 -22.40 13.02 -1.92
CA LEU A 169 -23.01 13.78 -0.82
C LEU A 169 -23.63 15.09 -1.28
N LYS A 170 -23.10 15.73 -2.34
CA LYS A 170 -23.69 16.96 -2.90
C LYS A 170 -25.06 16.69 -3.54
N PHE A 171 -25.22 15.57 -4.24
CA PHE A 171 -26.47 15.22 -4.92
C PHE A 171 -27.46 14.47 -4.02
N PHE A 172 -26.99 13.57 -3.19
CA PHE A 172 -27.80 12.63 -2.39
C PHE A 172 -27.62 12.80 -0.87
N GLY A 173 -27.02 13.90 -0.41
CA GLY A 173 -26.76 14.16 1.01
C GLY A 173 -27.99 14.43 1.88
N ASN A 174 -29.17 14.60 1.29
CA ASN A 174 -30.39 14.82 2.06
C ASN A 174 -30.88 13.51 2.71
N ARG A 175 -30.40 13.27 3.94
CA ARG A 175 -30.70 12.08 4.75
C ARG A 175 -32.20 11.87 5.04
N ARG A 176 -33.04 12.89 4.89
CA ARG A 176 -34.50 12.76 5.06
C ARG A 176 -35.18 12.08 3.87
N LYS A 177 -34.56 12.14 2.69
CA LYS A 177 -35.12 11.59 1.44
C LYS A 177 -34.42 10.28 1.02
N PHE A 178 -33.13 10.15 1.34
CA PHE A 178 -32.31 9.02 0.92
C PHE A 178 -31.60 8.39 2.12
N ASN A 179 -31.46 7.06 2.11
CA ASN A 179 -30.53 6.38 2.99
C ASN A 179 -29.10 6.57 2.46
N THR A 180 -28.59 7.79 2.61
CA THR A 180 -27.32 8.26 2.01
C THR A 180 -26.15 7.37 2.42
N ASP A 181 -26.08 6.96 3.68
CA ASP A 181 -24.95 6.19 4.23
C ASP A 181 -24.90 4.76 3.66
N TYR A 182 -26.05 4.16 3.34
CA TYR A 182 -26.10 2.88 2.62
C TYR A 182 -25.76 3.08 1.14
N LEU A 183 -26.45 4.02 0.47
CA LEU A 183 -26.36 4.19 -0.99
C LEU A 183 -24.96 4.61 -1.45
N ILE A 184 -24.23 5.41 -0.67
CA ILE A 184 -22.89 5.87 -1.04
C ILE A 184 -21.91 4.70 -1.19
N ILE A 185 -21.96 3.71 -0.29
CA ILE A 185 -21.10 2.52 -0.36
C ILE A 185 -21.62 1.54 -1.41
N THR A 186 -22.93 1.36 -1.54
CA THR A 186 -23.51 0.52 -2.59
C THR A 186 -23.05 0.97 -3.98
N TRP A 187 -23.15 2.27 -4.29
CA TRP A 187 -22.69 2.81 -5.57
C TRP A 187 -21.17 2.81 -5.71
N GLN A 188 -20.41 2.95 -4.62
CA GLN A 188 -18.95 2.81 -4.64
C GLN A 188 -18.55 1.39 -5.05
N LEU A 189 -19.24 0.37 -4.53
CA LEU A 189 -19.01 -1.04 -4.89
C LEU A 189 -19.43 -1.32 -6.34
N VAL A 190 -20.54 -0.77 -6.82
CA VAL A 190 -20.94 -0.87 -8.23
C VAL A 190 -19.87 -0.27 -9.16
N LEU A 191 -19.33 0.91 -8.82
CA LEU A 191 -18.23 1.51 -9.57
C LEU A 191 -16.96 0.64 -9.53
N SER A 192 -16.63 0.06 -8.37
CA SER A 192 -15.51 -0.88 -8.23
C SER A 192 -15.67 -2.11 -9.13
N ILE A 193 -16.88 -2.67 -9.23
CA ILE A 193 -17.20 -3.79 -10.12
C ILE A 193 -17.00 -3.41 -11.59
N ILE A 194 -17.50 -2.24 -12.02
CA ILE A 194 -17.34 -1.77 -13.41
C ILE A 194 -15.86 -1.58 -13.74
N ILE A 195 -15.11 -0.92 -12.84
CA ILE A 195 -13.68 -0.66 -13.04
C ILE A 195 -12.89 -1.97 -13.08
N THR A 196 -13.13 -2.90 -12.15
CA THR A 196 -12.43 -4.19 -12.10
C THR A 196 -12.77 -5.08 -13.31
N ALA A 197 -14.00 -5.04 -13.82
CA ALA A 197 -14.38 -5.70 -15.07
C ALA A 197 -13.64 -5.12 -16.29
N GLY A 198 -13.58 -3.79 -16.37
CA GLY A 198 -12.84 -3.09 -17.42
C GLY A 198 -11.34 -3.40 -17.37
N THR A 199 -10.75 -3.36 -16.17
CA THR A 199 -9.36 -3.73 -15.93
C THR A 199 -9.08 -5.17 -16.36
N ALA A 200 -9.89 -6.14 -15.94
CA ALA A 200 -9.70 -7.55 -16.32
C ALA A 200 -9.83 -7.77 -17.83
N SER A 201 -10.74 -7.06 -18.49
CA SER A 201 -10.93 -7.10 -19.94
C SER A 201 -9.71 -6.56 -20.69
N VAL A 202 -9.23 -5.37 -20.32
CA VAL A 202 -8.04 -4.75 -20.94
C VAL A 202 -6.79 -5.59 -20.66
N TRP A 203 -6.65 -6.14 -19.44
CA TRP A 203 -5.55 -7.05 -19.10
C TRP A 203 -5.59 -8.31 -19.96
N THR A 204 -6.77 -8.90 -20.15
CA THR A 204 -6.93 -10.08 -21.02
C THR A 204 -6.53 -9.75 -22.46
N VAL A 205 -6.97 -8.62 -23.01
CA VAL A 205 -6.59 -8.19 -24.37
C VAL A 205 -5.08 -7.99 -24.50
N ALA A 206 -4.45 -7.34 -23.51
CA ALA A 206 -3.01 -7.06 -23.53
C ALA A 206 -2.13 -8.34 -23.56
N TYR A 207 -2.58 -9.43 -22.95
CA TYR A 207 -1.84 -10.70 -22.90
C TYR A 207 -2.33 -11.76 -23.91
N VAL A 208 -3.58 -11.71 -24.36
CA VAL A 208 -4.11 -12.63 -25.40
C VAL A 208 -3.75 -12.15 -26.81
N SER A 209 -3.85 -10.85 -27.10
CA SER A 209 -3.53 -10.31 -28.44
C SER A 209 -2.06 -10.49 -28.81
N ASN A 210 -1.16 -10.51 -27.82
CA ASN A 210 0.26 -10.77 -28.03
C ASN A 210 0.58 -12.27 -28.24
N GLY A 211 -0.39 -13.17 -28.02
CA GLY A 211 -0.22 -14.61 -28.19
C GLY A 211 -0.47 -15.15 -29.60
N ASN A 212 -0.99 -14.34 -30.53
CA ASN A 212 -1.28 -14.76 -31.91
C ASN A 212 -0.15 -14.47 -32.91
N GLY A 213 0.95 -13.84 -32.47
CA GLY A 213 2.19 -13.71 -33.24
C GLY A 213 3.25 -14.66 -32.69
N LYS A 214 3.63 -15.70 -33.44
CA LYS A 214 4.92 -16.34 -33.21
C LYS A 214 6.00 -15.27 -33.37
N ASN A 215 6.83 -15.10 -32.33
CA ASN A 215 7.95 -14.14 -32.14
C ASN A 215 7.59 -12.96 -31.23
N GLY A 216 7.84 -13.15 -29.93
CA GLY A 216 7.70 -12.09 -28.93
C GLY A 216 7.59 -12.67 -27.53
N GLN A 217 8.59 -13.43 -27.08
CA GLN A 217 8.63 -13.87 -25.69
C GLN A 217 8.73 -12.63 -24.79
N CYS A 218 7.75 -12.45 -23.89
CA CYS A 218 7.86 -11.44 -22.84
C CYS A 218 9.02 -11.85 -21.92
N GLY A 219 10.10 -11.07 -21.96
CA GLY A 219 11.33 -11.31 -21.21
C GLY A 219 12.38 -12.15 -21.94
N ASP A 220 12.36 -12.24 -23.27
CA ASP A 220 13.60 -12.46 -24.04
C ASP A 220 14.28 -11.10 -24.19
N ASP A 221 15.28 -10.86 -23.33
CA ASP A 221 16.38 -10.02 -23.76
C ASP A 221 17.13 -10.86 -24.81
N ASN A 222 17.07 -10.45 -26.08
CA ASN A 222 18.03 -10.86 -27.10
C ASN A 222 19.45 -10.31 -26.79
N SER A 223 19.83 -10.19 -25.51
CA SER A 223 21.21 -10.43 -25.14
C SER A 223 21.40 -11.93 -25.25
N SER A 224 21.89 -12.35 -26.41
CA SER A 224 22.50 -13.64 -26.63
C SER A 224 22.72 -14.46 -25.35
N HIS A 225 22.12 -15.65 -25.31
CA HIS A 225 22.78 -16.81 -24.71
C HIS A 225 24.10 -17.06 -25.45
N THR A 226 25.02 -16.10 -25.46
CA THR A 226 26.44 -16.39 -25.52
C THR A 226 26.76 -16.93 -24.15
N SER A 227 26.79 -18.26 -24.08
CA SER A 227 27.66 -19.02 -23.20
C SER A 227 29.11 -18.56 -23.43
N SER A 228 29.43 -17.32 -23.08
CA SER A 228 30.81 -16.91 -22.88
C SER A 228 31.18 -17.49 -21.52
N ASN A 229 31.97 -18.56 -21.56
CA ASN A 229 32.85 -19.00 -20.48
C ASN A 229 33.78 -17.83 -20.10
N GLY A 230 33.22 -16.86 -19.39
CA GLY A 230 33.84 -15.63 -18.98
C GLY A 230 33.18 -15.21 -17.69
N SER A 231 33.85 -15.52 -16.59
CA SER A 231 33.55 -15.09 -15.24
C SER A 231 33.33 -13.57 -15.18
N ASN A 232 32.08 -13.12 -15.33
CA ASN A 232 31.67 -11.79 -14.95
C ASN A 232 30.49 -11.93 -14.00
N SER A 233 30.82 -11.89 -12.71
CA SER A 233 29.93 -11.75 -11.58
C SER A 233 29.15 -10.44 -11.71
N GLY A 234 28.04 -10.45 -12.45
CA GLY A 234 27.06 -9.37 -12.50
C GLY A 234 26.46 -9.19 -11.10
N SER A 235 27.08 -8.33 -10.30
CA SER A 235 26.75 -8.19 -8.89
C SER A 235 25.36 -7.56 -8.72
N ALA A 236 24.48 -8.24 -7.98
CA ALA A 236 23.21 -7.70 -7.49
C ALA A 236 23.40 -6.49 -6.54
N ALA A 237 24.65 -6.04 -6.30
CA ALA A 237 24.96 -4.90 -5.44
C ALA A 237 24.22 -3.62 -5.83
N HIS A 238 23.97 -3.37 -7.12
CA HIS A 238 23.23 -2.19 -7.55
C HIS A 238 21.73 -2.23 -7.22
N ALA A 239 21.15 -3.42 -7.00
CA ALA A 239 19.78 -3.57 -6.54
C ALA A 239 19.61 -3.43 -5.01
N ILE A 240 20.69 -3.56 -4.23
CA ILE A 240 20.62 -3.49 -2.76
C ILE A 240 20.12 -2.12 -2.31
N SER A 241 20.63 -1.05 -2.91
CA SER A 241 20.23 0.32 -2.56
C SER A 241 18.73 0.58 -2.78
N PRO A 242 18.14 0.33 -3.97
CA PRO A 242 16.71 0.51 -4.16
C PRO A 242 15.85 -0.46 -3.33
N MET A 243 16.33 -1.67 -3.01
CA MET A 243 15.65 -2.56 -2.07
C MET A 243 15.59 -1.96 -0.66
N ILE A 244 16.70 -1.41 -0.16
CA ILE A 244 16.72 -0.73 1.14
C ILE A 244 15.75 0.45 1.16
N MET A 245 15.66 1.23 0.06
CA MET A 245 14.68 2.32 -0.05
C MET A 245 13.25 1.80 0.13
N CYS A 246 12.86 0.75 -0.60
CA CYS A 246 11.52 0.17 -0.51
C CYS A 246 11.21 -0.35 0.90
N VAL A 247 12.11 -1.19 1.45
CA VAL A 247 11.91 -1.84 2.74
C VAL A 247 11.86 -0.79 3.84
N PHE A 248 12.86 0.09 3.92
CA PHE A 248 12.92 1.10 4.98
C PHE A 248 11.71 2.05 4.94
N ALA A 249 11.37 2.55 3.75
CA ALA A 249 10.24 3.45 3.59
C ALA A 249 8.94 2.81 4.09
N GLN A 250 8.66 1.57 3.69
CA GLN A 250 7.44 0.86 4.10
C GLN A 250 7.44 0.55 5.61
N VAL A 251 8.57 0.06 6.13
CA VAL A 251 8.71 -0.31 7.54
C VAL A 251 8.41 0.90 8.43
N VAL A 252 9.06 2.02 8.18
CA VAL A 252 9.02 3.17 9.09
C VAL A 252 7.68 3.90 9.01
N VAL A 253 7.05 3.99 7.83
CA VAL A 253 5.76 4.70 7.71
C VAL A 253 4.67 4.04 8.55
N TYR A 254 4.60 2.71 8.60
CA TYR A 254 3.55 1.97 9.33
C TYR A 254 3.73 1.96 10.85
N ILE A 255 4.93 2.26 11.36
CA ILE A 255 5.14 2.47 12.81
C ILE A 255 4.50 3.78 13.25
N PHE A 256 4.66 4.84 12.45
CA PHE A 256 4.36 6.22 12.85
C PHE A 256 3.03 6.74 12.31
N TYR A 257 2.68 6.43 11.06
CA TYR A 257 1.51 6.93 10.38
C TYR A 257 0.45 5.83 10.21
N PRO A 258 -0.84 6.10 10.44
CA PRO A 258 -1.42 7.38 10.88
C PRO A 258 -1.47 7.54 12.42
N ALA A 259 -1.19 6.48 13.17
CA ALA A 259 -1.55 6.39 14.59
C ALA A 259 -0.78 7.38 15.49
N ILE A 260 0.53 7.54 15.29
CA ILE A 260 1.37 8.47 16.07
C ILE A 260 1.28 9.88 15.47
N ALA A 261 1.59 10.04 14.19
CA ALA A 261 1.52 11.31 13.47
C ALA A 261 0.52 11.19 12.31
N PRO A 262 -0.49 12.08 12.22
CA PRO A 262 -0.78 13.19 13.13
C PRO A 262 -1.60 12.77 14.37
N GLY A 263 -2.04 11.50 14.46
CA GLY A 263 -3.11 11.03 15.34
C GLY A 263 -2.97 11.29 16.85
N LEU A 264 -1.77 11.23 17.42
CA LEU A 264 -1.52 11.52 18.84
C LEU A 264 -1.02 12.95 19.11
N LEU A 265 -0.72 13.72 18.06
CA LEU A 265 -0.07 15.03 18.18
C LEU A 265 -1.03 16.21 18.05
N VAL A 266 -2.19 16.01 17.40
CA VAL A 266 -3.20 17.05 17.17
C VAL A 266 -4.62 16.49 17.26
N ASP A 267 -5.59 17.38 17.50
CA ASP A 267 -7.01 17.03 17.53
C ASP A 267 -7.51 16.44 16.20
N PHE A 268 -8.54 15.60 16.31
CA PHE A 268 -9.17 14.87 15.21
C PHE A 268 -9.57 15.73 13.99
N ARG A 269 -10.02 16.98 14.23
CA ARG A 269 -10.37 17.92 13.14
C ARG A 269 -9.18 18.24 12.23
N HIS A 270 -7.98 18.33 12.80
CA HIS A 270 -6.76 18.64 12.06
C HIS A 270 -6.17 17.38 11.43
N VAL A 271 -6.27 16.22 12.09
CA VAL A 271 -5.91 14.91 11.53
C VAL A 271 -6.57 14.71 10.16
N ASN A 272 -7.89 14.85 10.08
CA ASN A 272 -8.63 14.66 8.82
C ASN A 272 -8.16 15.58 7.69
N LYS A 273 -7.79 16.83 8.00
CA LYS A 273 -7.28 17.78 7.01
C LYS A 273 -5.89 17.39 6.50
N ILE A 274 -5.03 16.90 7.40
CA ILE A 274 -3.69 16.43 7.05
C ILE A 274 -3.80 15.18 6.17
N ASP A 275 -4.64 14.22 6.55
CA ASP A 275 -4.84 12.99 5.77
C ASP A 275 -5.41 13.27 4.37
N GLN A 276 -6.32 14.24 4.24
CA GLN A 276 -6.81 14.71 2.93
C GLN A 276 -5.69 15.34 2.09
N ALA A 277 -4.81 16.13 2.69
CA ALA A 277 -3.66 16.71 1.99
C ALA A 277 -2.70 15.60 1.53
N LEU A 278 -2.38 14.65 2.39
CA LEU A 278 -1.53 13.49 2.07
C LEU A 278 -2.09 12.68 0.90
N LEU A 279 -3.40 12.45 0.89
CA LEU A 279 -4.08 11.71 -0.17
C LEU A 279 -3.91 12.37 -1.57
N ILE A 280 -3.80 13.70 -1.64
CA ILE A 280 -3.56 14.43 -2.90
C ILE A 280 -2.08 14.42 -3.29
N ILE A 281 -1.18 14.59 -2.32
CA ILE A 281 0.26 14.74 -2.59
C ILE A 281 0.94 13.37 -2.82
N ALA A 282 0.42 12.31 -2.21
CA ALA A 282 0.97 10.96 -2.29
C ALA A 282 1.26 10.43 -3.71
N PRO A 283 0.36 10.53 -4.70
CA PRO A 283 0.65 10.01 -6.05
C PRO A 283 1.65 10.87 -6.84
N ILE A 284 1.96 12.10 -6.42
CA ILE A 284 2.77 13.05 -7.21
C ILE A 284 4.13 12.44 -7.64
N PRO A 285 4.95 11.85 -6.75
CA PRO A 285 6.26 11.32 -7.15
C PRO A 285 6.15 10.26 -8.25
N ALA A 286 5.22 9.32 -8.12
CA ALA A 286 5.04 8.24 -9.08
C ALA A 286 4.47 8.75 -10.43
N ILE A 287 3.56 9.73 -10.41
CA ILE A 287 3.06 10.39 -11.62
C ILE A 287 4.18 11.15 -12.33
N THR A 288 5.02 11.88 -11.61
CA THR A 288 6.15 12.61 -12.19
C THR A 288 7.08 11.67 -12.96
N PHE A 289 7.43 10.51 -12.39
CA PHE A 289 8.27 9.54 -13.11
C PHE A 289 7.56 8.87 -14.29
N ALA A 290 6.25 8.63 -14.20
CA ALA A 290 5.47 8.12 -15.33
C ALA A 290 5.42 9.13 -16.49
N LEU A 291 5.30 10.43 -16.17
CA LEU A 291 5.34 11.51 -17.17
C LEU A 291 6.72 11.61 -17.82
N LEU A 292 7.80 11.53 -17.05
CA LEU A 292 9.17 11.55 -17.59
C LEU A 292 9.44 10.37 -18.54
N ASP A 293 8.93 9.17 -18.22
CA ASP A 293 8.99 8.00 -19.13
C ASP A 293 8.11 8.22 -20.37
N ALA A 294 6.94 8.83 -20.22
CA ALA A 294 6.04 9.13 -21.35
C ALA A 294 6.59 10.20 -22.31
N THR A 295 7.38 11.15 -21.82
CA THR A 295 8.05 12.19 -22.63
C THR A 295 9.39 11.74 -23.22
N GLU A 296 9.68 10.44 -23.19
CA GLU A 296 10.94 9.83 -23.64
C GLU A 296 12.20 10.38 -22.94
N GLN A 297 12.05 11.03 -21.79
CA GLN A 297 13.14 11.48 -20.92
C GLN A 297 13.56 10.35 -19.97
N THR A 298 13.73 9.15 -20.53
CA THR A 298 14.11 7.94 -19.79
C THR A 298 15.46 8.08 -19.10
N GLU A 299 16.28 9.03 -19.54
CA GLU A 299 17.55 9.37 -18.91
C GLU A 299 17.38 9.84 -17.45
N TYR A 300 16.28 10.53 -17.16
CA TYR A 300 15.94 11.11 -15.86
C TYR A 300 14.89 10.27 -15.10
N SER A 301 14.59 9.07 -15.57
CA SER A 301 13.68 8.14 -14.91
C SER A 301 14.46 7.16 -14.02
N PRO A 302 13.92 6.77 -12.83
CA PRO A 302 14.56 5.77 -11.97
C PRO A 302 14.67 4.37 -12.60
N LYS A 303 14.04 4.19 -13.77
CA LYS A 303 14.07 3.01 -14.64
C LYS A 303 15.38 2.82 -15.40
N CYS A 304 16.33 3.76 -15.33
CA CYS A 304 17.64 3.57 -15.93
C CYS A 304 18.53 2.62 -15.11
N GLU A 305 19.61 2.11 -15.69
CA GLU A 305 20.66 1.44 -14.92
C GLU A 305 21.42 2.47 -14.07
N TRP A 306 21.64 2.15 -12.80
CA TRP A 306 22.26 3.07 -11.84
C TRP A 306 23.79 3.01 -11.87
N LYS A 307 24.37 2.03 -12.58
CA LYS A 307 25.81 1.92 -12.79
C LYS A 307 26.39 3.19 -13.42
N ASP A 308 25.73 3.68 -14.46
CA ASP A 308 26.16 4.89 -15.18
C ASP A 308 25.62 6.17 -14.52
N LYS A 309 24.72 6.01 -13.54
CA LYS A 309 23.93 7.09 -12.94
C LYS A 309 23.83 6.96 -11.42
N PRO A 310 24.96 7.08 -10.70
CA PRO A 310 25.01 6.83 -9.27
C PRO A 310 24.21 7.85 -8.45
N TRP A 311 23.78 8.98 -9.04
CA TRP A 311 23.00 10.00 -8.34
C TRP A 311 21.65 9.47 -7.82
N TRP A 312 21.10 8.39 -8.38
CA TRP A 312 19.88 7.78 -7.86
C TRP A 312 20.06 7.22 -6.45
N HIS A 313 21.28 6.81 -6.08
CA HIS A 313 21.60 6.44 -4.70
C HIS A 313 21.46 7.63 -3.73
N ALA A 314 21.57 8.87 -4.21
CA ALA A 314 21.40 10.06 -3.36
C ALA A 314 19.97 10.19 -2.81
N THR A 315 18.98 9.54 -3.43
CA THR A 315 17.61 9.49 -2.90
C THR A 315 17.52 8.78 -1.53
N LEU A 316 18.56 8.04 -1.11
CA LEU A 316 18.70 7.55 0.26
C LEU A 316 18.70 8.66 1.31
N ILE A 317 18.92 9.93 0.95
CA ILE A 317 18.83 11.07 1.88
C ILE A 317 17.45 11.20 2.55
N PHE A 318 16.40 10.66 1.95
CA PHE A 318 15.06 10.65 2.54
C PHE A 318 14.96 9.69 3.75
N ILE A 319 15.85 8.70 3.87
CA ILE A 319 15.94 7.81 5.04
C ILE A 319 16.28 8.58 6.32
N PRO A 320 17.41 9.32 6.41
CA PRO A 320 17.70 10.10 7.62
C PRO A 320 16.65 11.17 7.88
N VAL A 321 16.02 11.75 6.85
CA VAL A 321 14.88 12.68 7.03
C VAL A 321 13.72 11.99 7.76
N MET A 322 13.35 10.77 7.34
CA MET A 322 12.31 9.99 8.02
C MET A 322 12.70 9.61 9.45
N ILE A 323 13.96 9.25 9.70
CA ILE A 323 14.47 8.94 11.05
C ILE A 323 14.37 10.17 11.96
N ILE A 324 14.78 11.34 11.46
CA ILE A 324 14.69 12.60 12.20
C ILE A 324 13.23 12.92 12.53
N CYS A 325 12.31 12.80 11.57
CA CYS A 325 10.89 13.02 11.81
C CYS A 325 10.33 12.04 12.87
N GLY A 326 10.64 10.75 12.74
CA GLY A 326 10.24 9.72 13.71
C GLY A 326 10.77 10.02 15.12
N TYR A 327 12.04 10.42 15.23
CA TYR A 327 12.64 10.85 16.50
C TYR A 327 11.91 12.07 17.10
N LEU A 328 11.57 13.07 16.28
CA LEU A 328 10.81 14.24 16.72
C LEU A 328 9.42 13.85 17.22
N PHE A 329 8.74 12.92 16.56
CA PHE A 329 7.42 12.41 17.00
C PHE A 329 7.49 11.71 18.36
N ILE A 330 8.44 10.78 18.55
CA ILE A 330 8.63 10.09 19.84
C ILE A 330 9.01 11.09 20.95
N LYS A 331 9.88 12.06 20.65
CA LYS A 331 10.32 13.06 21.62
C LYS A 331 9.18 14.00 22.02
N ALA A 332 8.33 14.39 21.07
CA ALA A 332 7.14 15.19 21.35
C ALA A 332 6.19 14.46 22.30
N LEU A 333 6.04 13.14 22.15
CA LEU A 333 5.17 12.33 23.00
C LEU A 333 5.72 12.07 24.41
N HIS A 334 7.02 11.74 24.54
CA HIS A 334 7.59 11.31 25.82
C HIS A 334 8.20 12.43 26.67
N TYR A 335 8.52 13.59 26.07
CA TYR A 335 9.18 14.70 26.77
C TYR A 335 8.33 15.98 26.64
N PRO A 336 7.21 16.08 27.38
CA PRO A 336 6.21 17.13 27.18
C PRO A 336 6.74 18.54 27.40
N HIS A 337 7.70 18.71 28.32
CA HIS A 337 8.33 20.00 28.64
C HIS A 337 9.53 20.35 27.74
N SER A 338 9.88 19.50 26.79
CA SER A 338 10.95 19.83 25.84
C SER A 338 10.48 20.90 24.86
N ALA A 339 11.39 21.78 24.43
CA ALA A 339 11.11 22.79 23.42
C ALA A 339 10.51 22.18 22.13
N ILE A 340 10.90 20.95 21.80
CA ILE A 340 10.39 20.20 20.64
C ILE A 340 8.92 19.81 20.84
N SER A 341 8.56 19.26 22.01
CA SER A 341 7.16 18.96 22.33
C SER A 341 6.29 20.21 22.30
N LEU A 342 6.76 21.31 22.88
CA LEU A 342 6.00 22.57 22.90
C LEU A 342 5.81 23.17 21.50
N ALA A 343 6.77 22.93 20.59
CA ALA A 343 6.66 23.41 19.20
C ALA A 343 5.74 22.54 18.32
N ILE A 344 5.65 21.24 18.62
CA ILE A 344 4.93 20.24 17.80
C ILE A 344 3.53 19.96 18.35
N THR A 345 3.40 19.62 19.62
CA THR A 345 2.14 19.19 20.24
C THR A 345 1.09 20.29 20.17
N ASN A 346 -0.12 19.96 19.71
CA ASN A 346 -1.23 20.92 19.53
C ASN A 346 -0.94 22.08 18.56
N ASN A 347 0.09 21.98 17.71
CA ASN A 347 0.36 22.92 16.64
C ASN A 347 0.10 22.28 15.25
N PRO A 348 -1.10 22.46 14.67
CA PRO A 348 -1.49 21.80 13.43
C PRO A 348 -0.58 22.09 12.23
N ARG A 349 0.02 23.28 12.18
CA ARG A 349 0.90 23.68 11.07
C ARG A 349 2.21 22.90 11.10
N MET A 350 2.84 22.82 12.28
CA MET A 350 4.10 22.10 12.45
C MET A 350 3.91 20.59 12.29
N VAL A 351 2.87 20.03 12.90
CA VAL A 351 2.56 18.59 12.78
C VAL A 351 2.20 18.24 11.35
N GLY A 352 1.39 19.07 10.67
CA GLY A 352 1.08 18.89 9.26
C GLY A 352 2.33 18.92 8.39
N PHE A 353 3.21 19.91 8.56
CA PHE A 353 4.48 19.99 7.82
C PHE A 353 5.35 18.75 8.03
N LEU A 354 5.59 18.34 9.28
CA LEU A 354 6.43 17.17 9.58
C LEU A 354 5.82 15.86 9.09
N THR A 355 4.50 15.70 9.20
CA THR A 355 3.79 14.51 8.71
C THR A 355 3.83 14.44 7.19
N ILE A 356 3.62 15.56 6.49
CA ILE A 356 3.72 15.65 5.03
C ILE A 356 5.15 15.36 4.58
N LEU A 357 6.16 15.96 5.22
CA LEU A 357 7.57 15.70 4.90
C LEU A 357 7.92 14.22 5.07
N PHE A 358 7.50 13.62 6.20
CA PHE A 358 7.73 12.21 6.49
C PHE A 358 7.07 11.29 5.45
N TYR A 359 5.79 11.51 5.16
CA TYR A 359 5.04 10.68 4.23
C TYR A 359 5.50 10.88 2.78
N MET A 360 5.86 12.10 2.38
CA MET A 360 6.39 12.37 1.05
C MET A 360 7.77 11.74 0.83
N SER A 361 8.62 11.76 1.85
CA SER A 361 9.91 11.04 1.83
C SER A 361 9.69 9.54 1.57
N HIS A 362 8.71 8.95 2.24
CA HIS A 362 8.28 7.57 2.01
C HIS A 362 7.82 7.34 0.56
N MET A 363 6.93 8.19 0.03
CA MET A 363 6.39 8.05 -1.33
C MET A 363 7.47 8.19 -2.41
N ILE A 364 8.44 9.09 -2.22
CA ILE A 364 9.59 9.25 -3.15
C ILE A 364 10.45 7.99 -3.15
N LEU A 365 10.78 7.46 -1.96
CA LEU A 365 11.59 6.24 -1.83
C LEU A 365 10.92 5.03 -2.50
N LEU A 366 9.60 4.87 -2.39
CA LEU A 366 8.89 3.79 -3.09
C LEU A 366 8.86 4.01 -4.61
N ALA A 367 8.59 5.23 -5.06
CA ALA A 367 8.47 5.57 -6.48
C ALA A 367 9.80 5.40 -7.23
N VAL A 368 10.93 5.63 -6.56
CA VAL A 368 12.28 5.38 -7.09
C VAL A 368 12.71 3.93 -6.89
N GLY A 369 12.46 3.37 -5.70
CA GLY A 369 12.94 2.07 -5.29
C GLY A 369 12.37 0.93 -6.13
N TYR A 370 11.05 0.87 -6.34
CA TYR A 370 10.44 -0.26 -7.07
C TYR A 370 10.95 -0.38 -8.52
N PRO A 371 10.92 0.68 -9.36
CA PRO A 371 11.54 0.65 -10.69
C PRO A 371 13.05 0.42 -10.65
N GLY A 372 13.73 0.97 -9.63
CA GLY A 372 15.17 0.79 -9.44
C GLY A 372 15.56 -0.66 -9.19
N VAL A 373 14.81 -1.42 -8.37
CA VAL A 373 15.08 -2.84 -8.14
C VAL A 373 14.98 -3.61 -9.45
N GLU A 374 13.92 -3.40 -10.22
CA GLU A 374 13.67 -4.14 -11.46
C GLU A 374 14.80 -3.99 -12.48
N LYS A 375 15.24 -2.77 -12.77
CA LYS A 375 16.30 -2.55 -13.78
C LYS A 375 17.69 -2.97 -13.29
N ASN A 376 17.98 -2.83 -12.00
CA ASN A 376 19.32 -3.07 -11.44
C ASN A 376 19.54 -4.49 -10.90
N SER A 377 18.60 -5.40 -11.11
CA SER A 377 18.67 -6.79 -10.62
C SER A 377 19.64 -7.70 -11.39
N GLY A 378 20.14 -7.27 -12.55
CA GLY A 378 21.05 -8.07 -13.39
C GLY A 378 20.47 -9.46 -13.71
N GLN A 379 21.27 -10.52 -13.51
CA GLN A 379 20.84 -11.91 -13.71
C GLN A 379 19.68 -12.34 -12.78
N TYR A 380 19.43 -11.58 -11.71
CA TYR A 380 18.43 -11.89 -10.68
C TYR A 380 17.07 -11.21 -10.91
N LYS A 381 16.84 -10.63 -12.10
CA LYS A 381 15.64 -9.84 -12.47
C LYS A 381 14.32 -10.60 -12.36
N ASP A 382 14.31 -11.91 -12.60
CA ASP A 382 13.08 -12.70 -12.60
C ASP A 382 12.46 -12.91 -11.19
N TYR A 383 13.26 -12.71 -10.13
CA TYR A 383 12.85 -13.04 -8.76
C TYR A 383 13.16 -11.96 -7.74
N LEU A 384 14.20 -11.14 -7.91
CA LEU A 384 14.58 -10.11 -6.94
C LEU A 384 13.49 -9.04 -6.71
N PRO A 385 12.74 -8.55 -7.72
CA PRO A 385 11.62 -7.64 -7.51
C PRO A 385 10.49 -8.25 -6.67
N ASN A 386 10.20 -9.54 -6.88
CA ASN A 386 9.20 -10.25 -6.09
C ASN A 386 9.67 -10.48 -4.65
N ILE A 387 10.93 -10.85 -4.46
CA ILE A 387 11.54 -10.98 -3.13
C ILE A 387 11.52 -9.64 -2.39
N ASN A 388 11.86 -8.54 -3.07
CA ASN A 388 11.76 -7.19 -2.49
C ASN A 388 10.32 -6.90 -2.03
N THR A 389 9.34 -7.17 -2.90
CA THR A 389 7.91 -6.98 -2.59
C THR A 389 7.46 -7.81 -1.40
N PHE A 390 7.89 -9.07 -1.33
CA PHE A 390 7.63 -9.96 -0.20
C PHE A 390 8.24 -9.43 1.09
N ILE A 391 9.52 -9.04 1.09
CA ILE A 391 10.19 -8.48 2.27
C ILE A 391 9.48 -7.21 2.73
N VAL A 392 9.17 -6.29 1.81
CA VAL A 392 8.45 -5.04 2.08
C VAL A 392 7.11 -5.30 2.77
N THR A 393 6.29 -6.20 2.21
CA THR A 393 4.95 -6.50 2.74
C THR A 393 4.97 -7.37 3.99
N LEU A 394 5.98 -8.22 4.18
CA LEU A 394 6.18 -8.97 5.42
C LEU A 394 6.51 -8.02 6.58
N PHE A 395 7.49 -7.14 6.40
CA PHE A 395 7.86 -6.19 7.44
C PHE A 395 6.75 -5.19 7.75
N MET A 396 6.03 -4.73 6.72
CA MET A 396 4.82 -3.91 6.90
C MET A 396 3.81 -4.62 7.80
N ALA A 397 3.49 -5.89 7.51
CA ALA A 397 2.52 -6.66 8.28
C ALA A 397 2.96 -6.92 9.72
N ILE A 398 4.26 -7.00 10.01
CA ILE A 398 4.74 -7.13 11.40
C ILE A 398 4.69 -5.79 12.13
N LEU A 399 5.12 -4.71 11.47
CA LEU A 399 5.33 -3.42 12.14
C LEU A 399 4.05 -2.61 12.34
N ILE A 400 3.01 -2.85 11.55
CA ILE A 400 1.70 -2.26 11.80
C ILE A 400 1.17 -2.66 13.19
N PHE A 401 1.31 -3.94 13.57
CA PHE A 401 0.93 -4.41 14.92
C PHE A 401 1.83 -3.85 16.00
N PHE A 402 3.12 -3.69 15.72
CA PHE A 402 4.05 -3.07 16.66
C PHE A 402 3.67 -1.60 16.94
N GLY A 403 3.41 -0.81 15.90
CA GLY A 403 2.99 0.59 16.03
C GLY A 403 1.66 0.73 16.77
N GLU A 404 0.66 -0.07 16.44
CA GLU A 404 -0.63 -0.08 17.13
C GLU A 404 -0.49 -0.53 18.59
N GLY A 405 0.29 -1.58 18.86
CA GLY A 405 0.56 -2.07 20.20
C GLY A 405 1.20 -1.02 21.10
N TYR A 406 2.13 -0.24 20.54
CA TYR A 406 2.74 0.92 21.21
C TYR A 406 1.69 1.99 21.53
N VAL A 407 0.86 2.39 20.55
CA VAL A 407 -0.18 3.41 20.76
C VAL A 407 -1.23 2.97 21.78
N ASN A 408 -1.62 1.70 21.76
CA ASN A 408 -2.55 1.12 22.72
C ASN A 408 -2.00 1.12 24.14
N GLU A 409 -0.69 0.88 24.33
CA GLU A 409 -0.07 1.01 25.65
C GLU A 409 0.03 2.48 26.06
N PHE A 410 0.46 3.35 25.14
CA PHE A 410 0.66 4.78 25.40
C PHE A 410 -0.62 5.45 25.92
N LYS A 411 -1.78 5.10 25.35
CA LYS A 411 -3.09 5.65 25.74
C LYS A 411 -3.57 5.24 27.14
N LYS A 412 -2.99 4.22 27.77
CA LYS A 412 -3.40 3.75 29.11
C LYS A 412 -2.89 4.65 30.24
N TYR A 413 -1.83 5.41 29.99
CA TYR A 413 -1.13 6.16 31.01
C TYR A 413 -1.44 7.65 30.90
N ASP A 414 -1.77 8.26 32.04
CA ASP A 414 -1.82 9.71 32.14
C ASP A 414 -0.40 10.28 32.28
N ARG A 415 -0.17 11.48 31.74
CA ARG A 415 1.13 12.18 31.75
C ARG A 415 1.63 12.46 33.17
N SER A 416 0.71 12.56 34.13
CA SER A 416 1.00 12.79 35.55
C SER A 416 1.59 11.55 36.23
N TYR A 417 1.31 10.34 35.73
CA TYR A 417 1.74 9.06 36.29
C TYR A 417 2.49 8.24 35.23
N TRP A 418 3.65 8.78 34.81
CA TRP A 418 4.39 8.20 33.71
C TRP A 418 5.08 6.88 34.11
N PRO A 419 4.81 5.76 33.40
CA PRO A 419 5.27 4.43 33.83
C PRO A 419 6.80 4.27 33.80
N THR A 420 7.50 5.11 33.05
CA THR A 420 8.96 5.08 32.95
C THR A 420 9.65 6.21 33.72
N GLN A 421 8.93 6.89 34.63
CA GLN A 421 9.54 7.90 35.49
C GLN A 421 10.56 7.25 36.43
N GLY A 422 11.78 7.81 36.49
CA GLY A 422 12.87 7.26 37.30
C GLY A 422 13.60 6.05 36.70
N LEU A 423 13.18 5.55 35.53
CA LEU A 423 13.92 4.53 34.79
C LEU A 423 15.06 5.14 33.97
N SER A 424 16.15 4.38 33.80
CA SER A 424 17.19 4.75 32.83
C SER A 424 16.65 4.65 31.40
N THR A 425 17.21 5.43 30.47
CA THR A 425 16.75 5.49 29.06
C THR A 425 16.65 4.11 28.41
N LYS A 426 17.60 3.20 28.70
CA LYS A 426 17.57 1.82 28.17
C LYS A 426 16.40 1.01 28.72
N ARG A 427 16.11 1.13 30.01
CA ARG A 427 14.98 0.42 30.66
C ARG A 427 13.64 1.00 30.22
N ALA A 428 13.56 2.32 30.07
CA ALA A 428 12.38 2.99 29.53
C ALA A 428 12.09 2.54 28.10
N PHE A 429 13.10 2.51 27.23
CA PHE A 429 12.95 1.98 25.87
C PHE A 429 12.52 0.52 25.87
N GLY A 430 13.17 -0.33 26.68
CA GLY A 430 12.82 -1.74 26.82
C GLY A 430 11.38 -1.97 27.27
N PHE A 431 10.88 -1.16 28.21
CA PHE A 431 9.48 -1.20 28.66
C PHE A 431 8.51 -0.93 27.50
N TRP A 432 8.68 0.17 26.76
CA TRP A 432 7.80 0.50 25.65
C TRP A 432 7.86 -0.52 24.51
N PHE A 433 9.05 -1.03 24.22
CA PHE A 433 9.26 -2.06 23.21
C PHE A 433 8.57 -3.37 23.57
N ASP A 434 8.74 -3.85 24.81
CA ASP A 434 8.11 -5.08 25.31
C ASP A 434 6.58 -4.96 25.31
N LYS A 435 6.04 -3.84 25.80
CA LYS A 435 4.59 -3.61 25.79
C LYS A 435 4.01 -3.47 24.40
N ALA A 436 4.73 -2.84 23.47
CA ALA A 436 4.33 -2.76 22.08
C ALA A 436 4.21 -4.15 21.44
N ILE A 437 5.16 -5.06 21.70
CA ILE A 437 5.09 -6.45 21.23
C ILE A 437 3.92 -7.21 21.86
N GLN A 438 3.76 -7.14 23.19
CA GLN A 438 2.68 -7.85 23.90
C GLN A 438 1.30 -7.43 23.40
N ASN A 439 1.05 -6.12 23.28
CA ASN A 439 -0.23 -5.61 22.77
C ASN A 439 -0.39 -5.85 21.27
N GLY A 440 0.69 -5.73 20.49
CA GLY A 440 0.68 -6.01 19.05
C GLY A 440 0.29 -7.46 18.77
N PHE A 441 0.84 -8.41 19.53
CA PHE A 441 0.48 -9.82 19.41
C PHE A 441 -0.99 -10.10 19.81
N LYS A 442 -1.49 -9.43 20.86
CA LYS A 442 -2.91 -9.49 21.22
C LYS A 442 -3.80 -8.97 20.08
N ASN A 443 -3.46 -7.81 19.50
CA ASN A 443 -4.21 -7.24 18.37
C ASN A 443 -4.18 -8.16 17.14
N PHE A 444 -3.04 -8.80 16.86
CA PHE A 444 -2.91 -9.78 15.79
C PHE A 444 -3.87 -10.96 15.97
N LEU A 445 -3.97 -11.52 17.18
CA LEU A 445 -4.91 -12.61 17.45
C LEU A 445 -6.38 -12.17 17.32
N LEU A 446 -6.70 -10.93 17.70
CA LEU A 446 -8.05 -10.37 17.61
C LEU A 446 -8.55 -10.17 16.17
N ILE A 447 -7.68 -10.24 15.16
CA ILE A 447 -8.08 -10.22 13.74
C ILE A 447 -8.85 -11.48 13.36
N PHE A 448 -8.49 -12.63 13.93
CA PHE A 448 -9.10 -13.91 13.60
C PHE A 448 -10.45 -14.11 14.31
N THR A 449 -11.27 -13.06 14.29
CA THR A 449 -12.60 -13.05 14.91
C THR A 449 -13.61 -13.83 14.09
N ARG A 450 -14.44 -14.61 14.80
CA ARG A 450 -15.60 -15.31 14.23
C ARG A 450 -16.88 -14.46 14.32
N ASP A 451 -16.87 -13.41 15.13
CA ASP A 451 -17.97 -12.47 15.29
C ASP A 451 -17.40 -11.08 15.60
N LEU A 452 -17.18 -10.31 14.54
CA LEU A 452 -16.61 -8.97 14.66
C LEU A 452 -17.52 -8.04 15.48
N ARG A 453 -18.85 -8.23 15.43
CA ARG A 453 -19.78 -7.37 16.16
C ARG A 453 -19.59 -7.59 17.66
N ARG A 454 -19.64 -8.85 18.10
CA ARG A 454 -19.45 -9.21 19.50
C ARG A 454 -18.11 -8.71 20.03
N ASP A 455 -17.04 -8.91 19.28
CA ASP A 455 -15.69 -8.53 19.75
C ASP A 455 -15.48 -7.01 19.77
N LEU A 456 -16.21 -6.24 18.97
CA LEU A 456 -16.21 -4.78 19.03
C LEU A 456 -16.99 -4.29 20.24
N MET A 457 -18.14 -4.91 20.52
CA MET A 457 -18.99 -4.55 21.66
C MET A 457 -18.36 -4.95 22.99
N SER A 458 -17.66 -6.09 23.07
CA SER A 458 -16.97 -6.53 24.29
C SER A 458 -15.75 -5.68 24.64
N ALA A 459 -15.33 -4.76 23.77
CA ALA A 459 -14.30 -3.77 24.10
C ALA A 459 -14.86 -2.58 24.90
N LEU A 460 -16.19 -2.56 25.15
CA LEU A 460 -16.87 -1.59 26.00
C LEU A 460 -16.99 -2.02 27.45
N ASP A 461 -16.89 -3.33 27.68
CA ASP A 461 -16.88 -3.96 29.00
C ASP A 461 -15.43 -4.08 29.49
#